data_AF-A0A6L9T8C5-F1
#
_entry.id   AF-A0A6L9T8C5-F1
#
_cell.length_a   1.000
_cell.length_b   1.000
_cell.length_c   1.000
_cell.angle_alpha   90.00
_cell.angle_beta   90.00
_cell.angle_gamma   90.00
#
_symmetry.space_group_name_H-M   'P 1'
#
loop_
_entity.id
_entity.type
_entity.pdbx_description
1 polymer ?
#
loop_
_entity_poly.entity_id
_entity_poly.type
_entity_poly.pdbx_seq_one_letter_code
_entity_poly.pdbx_strand_id
1 'polypeptide(L)'
;MTQNTSTPSFGQHPFGQAPSSSPLAQAIRASSGQTTAAQCGCAAVLEDSRAQALTLAASSATIARQAIDALAAAATLTWQGEAGERFHATVGKASLLAQDLDSGSQGTARFLDSAEAVL
;
A
#
# COMPACT_ATOMS: atom_id res chain seq x y z
N MET A 1 23.96 -28.80 -8.65
CA MET A 1 22.83 -28.18 -7.94
C MET A 1 23.34 -26.92 -7.27
N THR A 2 23.01 -25.74 -7.77
CA THR A 2 23.28 -24.47 -7.08
C THR A 2 22.10 -23.54 -7.34
N GLN A 3 21.22 -23.43 -6.34
CA GLN A 3 20.10 -22.50 -6.36
C GLN A 3 20.64 -21.09 -6.11
N ASN A 4 20.37 -20.19 -7.06
CA ASN A 4 20.71 -18.78 -7.00
C ASN A 4 19.53 -18.06 -6.32
N THR A 5 19.63 -17.75 -5.03
CA THR A 5 18.62 -16.97 -4.31
C THR A 5 18.81 -15.49 -4.62
N SER A 6 18.14 -15.02 -5.67
CA SER A 6 17.99 -13.59 -5.95
C SER A 6 17.19 -12.94 -4.82
N THR A 7 17.87 -12.15 -4.00
CA THR A 7 17.24 -11.20 -3.08
C THR A 7 16.47 -10.17 -3.92
N PRO A 8 15.18 -9.90 -3.68
CA PRO A 8 14.53 -8.78 -4.34
C PRO A 8 15.19 -7.49 -3.85
N SER A 9 15.95 -6.86 -4.74
CA SER A 9 16.44 -5.50 -4.57
C SER A 9 15.24 -4.57 -4.69
N PHE A 10 14.80 -3.99 -3.57
CA PHE A 10 13.87 -2.86 -3.58
C PHE A 10 14.66 -1.61 -4.03
N GLY A 11 14.97 -1.59 -5.32
CA GLY A 11 15.62 -0.47 -5.98
C GLY A 11 14.69 0.72 -6.04
N GLN A 12 14.96 1.70 -5.18
CA GLN A 12 15.05 3.12 -5.50
C GLN A 12 14.25 3.58 -6.73
N HIS A 13 12.93 3.67 -6.60
CA HIS A 13 12.14 4.53 -7.47
C HIS A 13 11.92 5.86 -6.74
N PRO A 14 12.42 7.00 -7.25
CA PRO A 14 12.05 8.28 -6.70
C PRO A 14 10.53 8.43 -6.84
N PHE A 15 9.85 8.67 -5.72
CA PHE A 15 8.46 9.13 -5.72
C PHE A 15 8.40 10.37 -6.60
N GLY A 16 7.79 10.25 -7.79
CA GLY A 16 7.66 11.36 -8.74
C GLY A 16 7.86 11.00 -10.22
N GLN A 17 8.34 9.80 -10.57
CA GLN A 17 8.37 9.36 -11.97
C GLN A 17 7.61 8.05 -12.14
N ALA A 18 6.29 8.18 -12.30
CA ALA A 18 5.50 7.10 -12.87
C ALA A 18 6.09 6.77 -14.26
N PRO A 19 6.40 5.50 -14.58
CA PRO A 19 6.86 5.14 -15.90
C PRO A 19 5.78 5.56 -16.90
N SER A 20 6.19 6.31 -17.93
CA SER A 20 5.30 6.85 -18.96
C SER A 20 4.56 5.76 -19.75
N SER A 21 4.87 4.49 -19.54
CA SER A 21 4.21 3.30 -20.08
C SER A 21 3.27 2.61 -19.11
N SER A 22 3.01 3.16 -17.91
CA SER A 22 2.05 2.55 -17.00
C SER A 22 0.65 2.59 -17.62
N PRO A 23 -0.16 1.53 -17.49
CA PRO A 23 -1.53 1.51 -17.99
C PRO A 23 -2.35 2.71 -17.48
N LEU A 24 -2.05 3.17 -16.27
CA LEU A 24 -2.65 4.35 -15.66
C LEU A 24 -2.26 5.65 -16.41
N ALA A 25 -0.98 5.85 -16.69
CA ALA A 25 -0.49 7.02 -17.43
C ALA A 25 -0.99 7.03 -18.89
N GLN A 26 -1.21 5.86 -19.49
CA GLN A 26 -1.83 5.76 -20.82
C GLN A 26 -3.33 6.07 -20.79
N ALA A 27 -4.05 5.59 -19.77
CA ALA A 27 -5.49 5.85 -19.61
C ALA A 27 -5.79 7.35 -19.37
N ILE A 28 -4.97 8.03 -18.56
CA ILE A 28 -5.10 9.47 -18.30
C ILE A 28 -4.85 10.30 -19.56
N ARG A 29 -3.87 9.92 -20.40
CA ARG A 29 -3.63 10.60 -21.69
C ARG A 29 -4.74 10.34 -22.72
N ALA A 30 -5.32 9.16 -22.70
CA ALA A 30 -6.45 8.83 -23.57
C ALA A 30 -7.74 9.57 -23.19
N SER A 31 -7.92 9.90 -21.91
CA SER A 31 -9.09 10.66 -21.42
C SER A 31 -8.95 12.18 -21.60
N SER A 32 -7.73 12.71 -21.65
CA SER A 32 -7.45 14.16 -21.73
C SER A 32 -7.57 14.78 -23.14
N GLY A 33 -7.96 14.00 -24.15
CA GLY A 33 -8.61 14.52 -25.35
C GLY A 33 -7.97 14.13 -26.68
N GLN A 34 -8.72 13.34 -27.47
CA GLN A 34 -8.77 13.27 -28.95
C GLN A 34 -9.13 11.85 -29.38
N THR A 35 -10.38 11.44 -29.19
CA THR A 35 -11.10 10.56 -30.14
C THR A 35 -12.52 10.33 -29.62
N THR A 36 -13.49 10.47 -30.51
CA THR A 36 -14.92 10.17 -30.25
C THR A 36 -15.17 8.69 -29.96
N ALA A 37 -14.16 7.82 -30.12
CA ALA A 37 -14.15 6.43 -29.69
C ALA A 37 -13.74 6.22 -28.22
N ALA A 38 -13.21 7.25 -27.54
CA ALA A 38 -12.79 7.22 -26.13
C ALA A 38 -13.95 7.39 -25.12
N GLN A 39 -15.20 7.43 -25.60
CA GLN A 39 -16.41 7.58 -24.77
C GLN A 39 -16.94 6.25 -24.20
N CYS A 40 -16.32 5.11 -24.48
CA CYS A 40 -16.73 3.81 -23.94
C CYS A 40 -15.71 3.25 -22.95
N GLY A 41 -16.07 3.22 -21.66
CA GLY A 41 -15.49 2.34 -20.64
C GLY A 41 -14.32 2.88 -19.81
N CYS A 42 -13.38 3.65 -20.37
CA CYS A 42 -12.15 4.00 -19.64
C CYS A 42 -12.38 4.84 -18.37
N ALA A 43 -13.24 5.87 -18.44
CA ALA A 43 -13.56 6.67 -17.26
C ALA A 43 -14.27 5.86 -16.16
N ALA A 44 -15.20 4.98 -16.55
CA ALA A 44 -15.88 4.09 -15.62
C ALA A 44 -14.93 3.07 -14.97
N VAL A 45 -13.97 2.52 -15.73
CA VAL A 45 -12.94 1.61 -15.22
C VAL A 45 -11.99 2.32 -14.25
N LEU A 46 -11.64 3.58 -14.51
CA LEU A 46 -10.80 4.37 -13.60
C LEU A 46 -11.52 4.69 -12.29
N GLU A 47 -12.79 5.09 -12.35
CA GLU A 47 -13.61 5.32 -11.16
C GLU A 47 -13.82 4.02 -10.36
N ASP A 48 -14.08 2.89 -11.03
CA ASP A 48 -14.19 1.59 -10.37
C ASP A 48 -12.87 1.17 -9.71
N SER A 49 -11.74 1.36 -10.41
CA SER A 49 -10.41 1.08 -9.86
C SER A 49 -10.10 1.95 -8.64
N ARG A 50 -10.49 3.23 -8.66
CA ARG A 50 -10.37 4.17 -7.53
C ARG A 50 -11.21 3.69 -6.35
N ALA A 51 -12.47 3.30 -6.58
CA ALA A 51 -13.35 2.78 -5.54
C ALA A 51 -12.80 1.48 -4.90
N GLN A 52 -12.26 0.57 -5.71
CA GLN A 52 -11.59 -0.64 -5.23
C GLN A 52 -10.35 -0.32 -4.39
N ALA A 53 -9.51 0.61 -4.85
CA ALA A 53 -8.31 1.03 -4.13
C ALA A 53 -8.64 1.72 -2.79
N LEU A 54 -9.68 2.55 -2.75
CA LEU A 54 -10.20 3.16 -1.51
C LEU A 54 -10.72 2.09 -0.54
N THR A 55 -11.47 1.11 -1.05
CA THR A 55 -11.96 -0.02 -0.24
C THR A 55 -10.80 -0.82 0.33
N LEU A 56 -9.79 -1.11 -0.49
CA LEU A 56 -8.58 -1.81 -0.05
C LEU A 56 -7.87 -1.01 1.05
N ALA A 57 -7.61 0.28 0.83
CA ALA A 57 -6.98 1.15 1.82
C ALA A 57 -7.74 1.18 3.15
N ALA A 58 -9.07 1.29 3.12
CA ALA A 58 -9.90 1.26 4.33
C ALA A 58 -9.82 -0.10 5.06
N SER A 59 -9.84 -1.20 4.32
CA SER A 59 -9.70 -2.54 4.89
C SER A 59 -8.31 -2.77 5.51
N SER A 60 -7.26 -2.34 4.82
CA SER A 60 -5.87 -2.43 5.28
C SER A 60 -5.64 -1.59 6.53
N ALA A 61 -6.15 -0.37 6.60
CA ALA A 61 -6.08 0.47 7.80
C ALA A 61 -6.82 -0.16 8.99
N THR A 62 -7.93 -0.85 8.75
CA THR A 62 -8.68 -1.55 9.82
C THR A 62 -7.90 -2.74 10.35
N ILE A 63 -7.36 -3.57 9.46
CA ILE A 63 -6.50 -4.71 9.83
C ILE A 63 -5.26 -4.23 10.59
N ALA A 64 -4.62 -3.16 10.10
CA ALA A 64 -3.43 -2.59 10.71
C ALA A 64 -3.71 -2.12 12.15
N ARG A 65 -4.80 -1.38 12.38
CA ARG A 65 -5.20 -0.93 13.72
C ARG A 65 -5.50 -2.10 14.66
N GLN A 66 -6.23 -3.10 14.20
CA GLN A 66 -6.47 -4.33 14.98
C GLN A 66 -5.17 -5.05 15.34
N ALA A 67 -4.21 -5.11 14.41
CA ALA A 67 -2.89 -5.68 14.67
C ALA A 67 -2.09 -4.85 15.67
N ILE A 68 -2.10 -3.52 15.57
CA ILE A 68 -1.45 -2.61 16.53
C ILE A 68 -2.00 -2.87 17.94
N ASP A 69 -3.32 -2.93 18.11
CA ASP A 69 -3.95 -3.18 19.40
C ASP A 69 -3.57 -4.55 19.97
N ALA A 70 -3.61 -5.59 19.14
CA ALA A 70 -3.24 -6.94 19.53
C ALA A 70 -1.75 -7.05 19.93
N LEU A 71 -0.87 -6.38 19.19
CA LEU A 71 0.56 -6.36 19.46
C LEU A 71 0.90 -5.53 20.69
N ALA A 72 0.19 -4.43 20.93
CA ALA A 72 0.30 -3.65 22.16
C ALA A 72 -0.09 -4.51 23.37
N ALA A 73 -1.17 -5.28 23.29
CA ALA A 73 -1.55 -6.24 24.32
C ALA A 73 -0.48 -7.33 24.50
N ALA A 74 0.03 -7.92 23.41
CA ALA A 74 1.09 -8.93 23.45
C ALA A 74 2.38 -8.39 24.09
N ALA A 75 2.73 -7.13 23.86
CA ALA A 75 3.91 -6.50 24.43
C ALA A 75 3.86 -6.39 25.97
N THR A 76 2.67 -6.43 26.57
CA THR A 76 2.51 -6.42 28.04
C THR A 76 2.81 -7.78 28.69
N LEU A 77 2.87 -8.86 27.92
CA LEU A 77 3.15 -10.20 28.44
C LEU A 77 4.60 -10.29 28.88
N THR A 78 4.83 -10.54 30.17
CA THR A 78 6.17 -10.71 30.71
C THR A 78 6.63 -12.17 30.58
N TRP A 79 7.61 -12.41 29.71
CA TRP A 79 8.29 -13.69 29.61
C TRP A 79 9.77 -13.50 29.95
N GLN A 80 10.30 -14.28 30.89
CA GLN A 80 11.68 -14.16 31.33
C GLN A 80 12.64 -15.01 30.47
N GLY A 81 13.90 -14.55 30.40
CA GLY A 81 14.97 -15.22 29.69
C GLY A 81 14.98 -14.93 28.19
N GLU A 82 15.91 -15.60 27.49
CA GLU A 82 16.20 -15.36 26.08
C GLU A 82 14.97 -15.53 25.16
N ALA A 83 14.06 -16.45 25.51
CA ALA A 83 12.81 -16.64 24.77
C ALA A 83 11.90 -15.39 24.84
N GLY A 84 11.84 -14.74 26.01
CA GLY A 84 11.09 -13.51 26.19
C GLY A 84 11.69 -12.32 25.46
N GLU A 85 13.02 -12.19 25.48
CA GLU A 85 13.72 -11.16 24.69
C GLU A 85 13.45 -11.32 23.19
N ARG A 86 13.52 -12.56 22.67
CA ARG A 86 13.19 -12.87 21.27
C ARG A 86 11.72 -12.59 20.94
N PHE A 87 10.81 -12.90 21.85
CA PHE A 87 9.39 -12.57 21.72
C PHE A 87 9.17 -11.05 21.62
N HIS A 88 9.68 -10.27 22.57
CA HIS A 88 9.52 -8.82 22.57
C HIS A 88 10.17 -8.16 21.34
N ALA A 89 11.33 -8.64 20.90
CA ALA A 89 11.95 -8.17 19.67
C ALA A 89 11.08 -8.45 18.42
N THR A 90 10.41 -9.60 18.39
CA THR A 90 9.50 -9.97 17.29
C THR A 90 8.23 -9.12 17.31
N VAL A 91 7.62 -8.95 18.48
CA VAL A 91 6.44 -8.08 18.68
C VAL A 91 6.76 -6.64 18.29
N GLY A 92 7.94 -6.13 18.66
CA GLY A 92 8.40 -4.79 18.29
C GLY A 92 8.51 -4.61 16.77
N LYS A 93 9.13 -5.57 16.07
CA LYS A 93 9.21 -5.55 14.59
C LYS A 93 7.83 -5.59 13.94
N ALA A 94 6.96 -6.49 14.40
CA ALA A 94 5.59 -6.59 13.89
C ALA A 94 4.79 -5.30 14.12
N SER A 95 5.02 -4.62 15.25
CA SER A 95 4.34 -3.35 15.57
C SER A 95 4.72 -2.24 14.59
N LEU A 96 6.00 -2.16 14.22
CA LEU A 96 6.46 -1.20 13.20
C LEU A 96 5.81 -1.47 11.84
N LEU A 97 5.77 -2.73 11.39
CA LEU A 97 5.09 -3.07 10.13
C LEU A 97 3.60 -2.72 10.15
N ALA A 98 2.91 -2.95 11.28
CA ALA A 98 1.49 -2.60 11.39
C ALA A 98 1.27 -1.08 11.37
N GLN A 99 2.15 -0.30 12.00
CA GLN A 99 2.11 1.17 11.95
C GLN A 99 2.38 1.71 10.54
N ASP A 100 3.38 1.16 9.84
CA ASP A 100 3.69 1.52 8.46
C ASP A 100 2.51 1.20 7.52
N LEU A 101 1.84 0.06 7.73
CA LEU A 101 0.65 -0.31 6.97
C LEU A 101 -0.53 0.66 7.24
N ASP A 102 -0.78 1.05 8.48
CA ASP A 102 -1.84 2.01 8.81
C ASP A 102 -1.57 3.38 8.17
N SER A 103 -0.34 3.91 8.34
CA SER A 103 0.08 5.17 7.73
C SER A 103 0.01 5.12 6.21
N GLY A 104 0.54 4.06 5.59
CA GLY A 104 0.51 3.87 4.14
C GLY A 104 -0.90 3.75 3.58
N SER A 105 -1.80 3.07 4.30
CA SER A 105 -3.21 2.94 3.92
C SER A 105 -3.93 4.29 3.98
N GLN A 106 -3.72 5.07 5.05
CA GLN A 106 -4.28 6.42 5.17
C GLN A 106 -3.70 7.37 4.12
N GLY A 107 -2.40 7.30 3.85
CA GLY A 107 -1.73 8.08 2.80
C GLY A 107 -2.28 7.77 1.41
N THR A 108 -2.50 6.48 1.11
CA THR A 108 -3.11 6.04 -0.15
C THR A 108 -4.52 6.59 -0.31
N ALA A 109 -5.36 6.48 0.72
CA ALA A 109 -6.71 7.04 0.67
C ALA A 109 -6.70 8.56 0.44
N ARG A 110 -5.86 9.30 1.17
CA ARG A 110 -5.72 10.76 0.99
C ARG A 110 -5.23 11.14 -0.39
N PHE A 111 -4.28 10.40 -0.95
CA PHE A 111 -3.81 10.62 -2.31
C PHE A 111 -4.95 10.43 -3.32
N LEU A 112 -5.69 9.32 -3.22
CA LEU A 112 -6.83 9.03 -4.10
C LEU A 112 -7.98 10.03 -3.96
N ASP A 113 -8.14 10.67 -2.81
CA ASP A 113 -9.12 11.74 -2.59
C ASP A 113 -8.62 13.13 -3.04
N SER A 114 -7.32 13.27 -3.31
CA SER A 114 -6.71 14.54 -3.70
C SER A 114 -6.94 14.89 -5.17
N ALA A 115 -6.79 16.17 -5.50
CA ALA A 115 -6.82 16.65 -6.88
C ALA A 115 -5.68 16.07 -7.75
N GLU A 116 -4.57 15.64 -7.12
CA GLU A 116 -3.42 15.05 -7.82
C GLU A 116 -3.76 13.68 -8.42
N ALA A 117 -4.75 12.96 -7.89
CA ALA A 117 -5.16 11.65 -8.42
C ALA A 117 -6.06 11.75 -9.67
N VAL A 118 -6.49 12.96 -10.05
CA VAL A 118 -7.42 13.22 -11.17
C VAL A 118 -6.70 13.84 -12.38
N LEU A 119 -5.44 14.26 -12.23
CA LEU A 119 -4.60 14.85 -13.28
C LEU A 119 -3.77 13.81 -14.04
#